data_AF-A0A6L5XER7-F1
#
_entry.id   AF-A0A6L5XER7-F1
#
_cell.length_a   1.000
_cell.length_b   1.000
_cell.length_c   1.000
_cell.angle_alpha   90.00
_cell.angle_beta   90.00
_cell.angle_gamma   90.00
#
_symmetry.space_group_name_H-M   'P 1'
#
loop_
_entity.id
_entity.type
_entity.pdbx_description
1 polymer ?
#
loop_
_entity_poly.entity_id
_entity_poly.type
_entity_poly.pdbx_seq_one_letter_code
_entity_poly.pdbx_strand_id
1 'polypeptide(L)'
;MKMYITIAGQTQSVVLANNAATQELVTRLHNGAVTVTLNSSGGFEIWGPLGFSLPTSNQQMMAQPGDVVLYNGSNICLFYGSNSWSYTRLGKIEGLSESQLRTFLKAGESNITVTLSLTSAATGISDVSNNRQNTAGSESLAYMLSGAPAPASYKGIVIKDGKKIVR
;
A
#
# COMPACT_ATOMS: atom_id res chain seq x y z
N MET A 1 0.74 12.02 3.71
CA MET A 1 0.67 10.57 4.04
C MET A 1 0.61 9.78 2.74
N LYS A 2 1.19 8.58 2.69
CA LYS A 2 1.10 7.68 1.53
C LYS A 2 0.48 6.35 1.94
N MET A 3 -0.26 5.75 1.01
CA MET A 3 -0.55 4.32 1.01
C MET A 3 0.01 3.69 -0.28
N TYR A 4 -0.09 2.38 -0.39
CA TYR A 4 0.37 1.64 -1.55
C TYR A 4 -0.75 0.78 -2.11
N ILE A 5 -0.74 0.62 -3.43
CA ILE A 5 -1.64 -0.24 -4.18
C ILE A 5 -0.80 -1.28 -4.89
N THR A 6 -1.11 -2.55 -4.68
CA THR A 6 -0.43 -3.68 -5.32
C THR A 6 -1.39 -4.45 -6.21
N ILE A 7 -1.02 -4.62 -7.49
CA ILE A 7 -1.77 -5.37 -8.49
C ILE A 7 -0.78 -6.26 -9.25
N ALA A 8 -1.03 -7.57 -9.29
CA ALA A 8 -0.16 -8.54 -9.98
C ALA A 8 1.34 -8.40 -9.65
N GLY A 9 1.66 -8.12 -8.37
CA GLY A 9 3.03 -7.94 -7.88
C GLY A 9 3.67 -6.57 -8.16
N GLN A 10 3.02 -5.70 -8.94
CA GLN A 10 3.45 -4.31 -9.13
C GLN A 10 2.87 -3.44 -8.03
N THR A 11 3.68 -2.56 -7.43
CA THR A 11 3.25 -1.66 -6.35
C THR A 11 3.40 -0.20 -6.77
N GLN A 12 2.38 0.61 -6.51
CA GLN A 12 2.41 2.05 -6.72
C GLN A 12 1.99 2.82 -5.48
N SER A 13 2.61 3.98 -5.26
CA SER A 13 2.25 4.85 -4.15
C SER A 13 1.05 5.73 -4.48
N VAL A 14 0.19 5.93 -3.50
CA VAL A 14 -0.92 6.88 -3.53
C VAL A 14 -0.67 7.97 -2.51
N VAL A 15 -0.66 9.22 -2.95
CA VAL A 15 -0.68 10.38 -2.04
C VAL A 15 -2.10 10.56 -1.54
N LEU A 16 -2.30 10.37 -0.24
CA LEU A 16 -3.62 10.47 0.37
C LEU A 16 -4.05 11.92 0.57
N ALA A 17 -5.33 12.20 0.32
CA ALA A 17 -5.98 13.43 0.74
C ALA A 17 -6.07 13.49 2.28
N ASN A 18 -6.18 14.69 2.84
CA ASN A 18 -6.39 14.86 4.28
C ASN A 18 -7.88 15.04 4.58
N ASN A 19 -8.58 13.95 4.90
CA ASN A 19 -9.99 13.98 5.31
C ASN A 19 -10.34 12.77 6.20
N ALA A 20 -11.56 12.75 6.73
CA ALA A 20 -12.01 11.69 7.63
C ALA A 20 -12.01 10.29 6.98
N ALA A 21 -12.27 10.21 5.67
CA ALA A 21 -12.29 8.95 4.94
C ALA A 21 -10.90 8.32 4.87
N THR A 22 -9.87 9.12 4.57
CA THR A 22 -8.49 8.64 4.50
C THR A 22 -7.90 8.33 5.88
N GLN A 23 -8.30 9.08 6.92
CA GLN A 23 -7.91 8.76 8.30
C GLN A 23 -8.45 7.41 8.74
N GLU A 24 -9.75 7.13 8.51
CA GLU A 24 -10.35 5.83 8.80
C GLU A 24 -9.75 4.71 7.95
N LEU A 25 -9.51 4.96 6.65
CA LEU A 25 -8.84 4.00 5.78
C LEU A 25 -7.45 3.65 6.31
N VAL A 26 -6.65 4.64 6.70
CA VAL A 26 -5.32 4.41 7.28
C VAL A 26 -5.43 3.60 8.57
N THR A 27 -6.34 3.95 9.50
CA THR A 27 -6.58 3.15 10.73
C THR A 27 -6.88 1.68 10.41
N ARG A 28 -7.67 1.40 9.36
CA ARG A 28 -7.91 0.02 8.92
C ARG A 28 -6.66 -0.65 8.38
N LEU A 29 -5.86 0.07 7.58
CA LEU A 29 -4.62 -0.45 7.02
C LEU A 29 -3.52 -0.67 8.08
N HIS A 30 -3.58 0.02 9.23
CA HIS A 30 -2.75 -0.29 10.39
C HIS A 30 -3.07 -1.66 11.00
N ASN A 31 -4.31 -2.16 10.87
CA ASN A 31 -4.69 -3.49 11.33
C ASN A 31 -4.34 -4.60 10.33
N GLY A 32 -3.92 -4.24 9.12
CA GLY A 32 -3.52 -5.16 8.06
C GLY A 32 -3.86 -4.65 6.67
N ALA A 33 -3.19 -5.23 5.67
CA ALA A 33 -3.49 -4.94 4.27
C ALA A 33 -4.93 -5.34 3.92
N VAL A 34 -5.58 -4.55 3.08
CA VAL A 34 -6.95 -4.80 2.60
C VAL A 34 -6.88 -5.26 1.15
N THR A 35 -7.42 -6.45 0.87
CA THR A 35 -7.48 -6.99 -0.49
C THR A 35 -8.92 -6.98 -0.99
N VAL A 36 -9.13 -6.44 -2.18
CA VAL A 36 -10.43 -6.29 -2.83
C VAL A 36 -10.37 -6.79 -4.27
N THR A 37 -11.52 -7.17 -4.81
CA THR A 37 -11.66 -7.54 -6.22
C THR A 37 -12.37 -6.41 -6.95
N LEU A 38 -11.68 -5.80 -7.92
CA LEU A 38 -12.20 -4.70 -8.73
C LEU A 38 -12.41 -5.14 -10.18
N ASN A 39 -13.26 -4.42 -10.90
CA ASN A 39 -13.56 -4.68 -12.31
C ASN A 39 -13.45 -3.39 -13.11
N SER A 40 -12.96 -3.48 -14.35
CA SER A 40 -13.01 -2.35 -15.28
C SER A 40 -14.45 -1.99 -15.62
N SER A 41 -14.74 -0.69 -15.65
CA SER A 41 -16.06 -0.16 -15.97
C SER A 41 -15.95 1.16 -16.72
N GLY A 42 -16.90 1.40 -17.63
CA GLY A 42 -17.04 2.67 -18.37
C GLY A 42 -15.88 3.07 -19.28
N GLY A 43 -14.81 2.28 -19.35
CA GLY A 43 -13.59 2.62 -20.10
C GLY A 43 -12.69 3.64 -19.41
N PHE A 44 -12.93 3.95 -18.13
CA PHE A 44 -12.20 4.99 -17.39
C PHE A 44 -11.78 4.63 -15.96
N GLU A 45 -12.28 3.54 -15.37
CA GLU A 45 -11.94 3.15 -14.00
C GLU A 45 -11.93 1.64 -13.81
N ILE A 46 -11.24 1.19 -12.77
CA ILE A 46 -11.57 -0.05 -12.08
C ILE A 46 -12.25 0.28 -10.76
N TRP A 47 -13.30 -0.45 -10.42
CA TRP A 47 -14.05 -0.19 -9.19
C TRP A 47 -14.66 -1.45 -8.57
N GLY A 48 -15.08 -1.34 -7.32
CA GLY A 48 -15.69 -2.43 -6.56
C GLY A 48 -15.79 -2.13 -5.06
N PRO A 49 -16.42 -3.03 -4.30
CA PRO A 49 -16.63 -2.84 -2.86
C PRO A 49 -15.33 -2.97 -2.07
N LEU A 50 -15.17 -2.12 -1.05
CA LEU A 50 -14.09 -2.22 -0.05
C LEU A 50 -14.30 -3.33 0.98
N GLY A 51 -15.53 -3.86 1.09
CA GLY A 51 -15.94 -4.76 2.16
C GLY A 51 -16.30 -4.07 3.47
N PHE A 52 -16.17 -2.74 3.54
CA PHE A 52 -16.59 -1.90 4.66
C PHE A 52 -16.95 -0.49 4.18
N SER A 53 -17.57 0.30 5.07
CA SER A 53 -17.88 1.70 4.80
C SER A 53 -16.83 2.63 5.39
N LEU A 54 -16.63 3.78 4.76
CA LEU A 54 -15.83 4.90 5.24
C LEU A 54 -16.72 6.14 5.40
N PRO A 55 -16.33 7.11 6.27
CA PRO A 55 -16.94 8.43 6.29
C PRO A 55 -16.94 9.06 4.89
N THR A 56 -18.01 9.77 4.53
CA THR A 56 -18.10 10.45 3.23
C THR A 56 -18.06 11.96 3.40
N SER A 57 -17.37 12.62 2.48
CA SER A 57 -17.39 14.07 2.28
C SER A 57 -17.54 14.31 0.78
N ASN A 58 -18.66 13.84 0.23
CA ASN A 58 -18.89 13.80 -1.21
C ASN A 58 -18.94 15.22 -1.78
N GLN A 59 -18.22 15.47 -2.87
CA GLN A 59 -18.21 16.73 -3.59
C GLN A 59 -18.26 16.45 -5.10
N GLN A 60 -18.93 17.31 -5.85
CA GLN A 60 -18.89 17.25 -7.30
C GLN A 60 -17.45 17.50 -7.76
N MET A 61 -16.89 16.55 -8.53
CA MET A 61 -15.55 16.67 -9.07
C MET A 61 -15.44 15.93 -10.40
N MET A 62 -14.48 16.35 -11.22
CA MET A 62 -14.03 15.60 -12.38
C MET A 62 -12.83 14.76 -11.97
N ALA A 63 -13.01 13.45 -11.83
CA ALA A 63 -11.91 12.52 -11.63
C ALA A 63 -11.00 12.55 -12.85
N GLN A 64 -9.69 12.49 -12.61
CA GLN A 64 -8.63 12.45 -13.61
C GLN A 64 -7.85 11.14 -13.53
N PRO A 65 -7.08 10.77 -14.57
CA PRO A 65 -6.16 9.64 -14.48
C PRO A 65 -5.27 9.73 -13.23
N GLY A 66 -5.23 8.62 -12.50
CA GLY A 66 -4.52 8.43 -11.25
C GLY A 66 -5.36 8.74 -10.02
N ASP A 67 -6.54 9.34 -10.16
CA ASP A 67 -7.38 9.66 -9.01
C ASP A 67 -7.92 8.38 -8.35
N VAL A 68 -7.85 8.36 -7.01
CA VAL A 68 -8.44 7.32 -6.17
C VAL A 68 -9.54 7.98 -5.36
N VAL A 69 -10.77 7.47 -5.47
CA VAL A 69 -11.94 8.05 -4.81
C VAL A 69 -12.82 6.96 -4.19
N LEU A 70 -13.67 7.38 -3.28
CA LEU A 70 -14.72 6.59 -2.67
C LEU A 70 -16.06 7.00 -3.28
N TYR A 71 -16.81 6.01 -3.74
CA TYR A 71 -18.16 6.14 -4.27
C TYR A 71 -19.17 5.42 -3.38
N ASN A 72 -20.28 6.09 -3.10
CA ASN A 72 -21.37 5.58 -2.26
C ASN A 72 -20.92 5.05 -0.88
N GLY A 73 -19.86 5.63 -0.31
CA GLY A 73 -19.36 5.31 1.03
C GLY A 73 -18.62 3.98 1.19
N SER A 74 -18.72 3.07 0.23
CA SER A 74 -18.18 1.70 0.38
C SER A 74 -17.53 1.13 -0.88
N ASN A 75 -17.55 1.84 -2.01
CA ASN A 75 -16.88 1.39 -3.24
C ASN A 75 -15.64 2.25 -3.49
N ILE A 76 -14.52 1.61 -3.79
CA ILE A 76 -13.32 2.30 -4.22
C ILE A 76 -13.26 2.33 -5.74
N CYS A 77 -12.90 3.48 -6.31
CA CYS A 77 -12.71 3.69 -7.74
C CYS A 77 -11.30 4.19 -8.00
N LEU A 78 -10.59 3.55 -8.95
CA LEU A 78 -9.24 3.94 -9.39
C LEU A 78 -9.33 4.32 -10.87
N PHE A 79 -9.07 5.59 -11.17
CA PHE A 79 -9.28 6.15 -12.49
C PHE A 79 -8.05 6.03 -13.39
N TYR A 80 -8.24 5.55 -14.62
CA TYR A 80 -7.29 5.65 -15.75
C TYR A 80 -7.85 6.46 -16.92
N GLY A 81 -9.10 6.94 -16.81
CA GLY A 81 -9.71 7.94 -17.66
C GLY A 81 -10.33 9.05 -16.81
N SER A 82 -11.33 9.76 -17.33
CA SER A 82 -12.03 10.82 -16.60
C SER A 82 -13.52 10.54 -16.50
N ASN A 83 -14.13 10.96 -15.38
CA ASN A 83 -15.58 11.00 -15.19
C ASN A 83 -15.95 12.10 -14.21
N SER A 84 -17.16 12.66 -14.32
CA SER A 84 -17.67 13.68 -13.39
C SER A 84 -18.83 13.15 -12.58
N TRP A 85 -18.68 13.15 -11.25
CA TRP A 85 -19.73 12.74 -10.32
C TRP A 85 -19.47 13.33 -8.93
N SER A 86 -20.35 13.00 -7.98
CA SER A 86 -20.18 13.29 -6.56
C SER A 86 -19.37 12.18 -5.88
N TYR A 87 -18.15 12.49 -5.48
CA TYR A 87 -17.19 11.53 -4.91
C TYR A 87 -16.56 12.05 -3.63
N THR A 88 -16.09 11.15 -2.77
CA THR A 88 -15.15 11.50 -1.69
C THR A 88 -13.73 11.22 -2.16
N ARG A 89 -12.88 12.25 -2.21
CA ARG A 89 -11.47 12.13 -2.61
C ARG A 89 -10.69 11.25 -1.61
N LEU A 90 -10.01 10.19 -2.07
CA LEU A 90 -9.09 9.42 -1.22
C LEU A 90 -7.63 9.76 -1.51
N GLY A 91 -7.25 9.93 -2.76
CA GLY A 91 -5.86 10.27 -3.10
C GLY A 91 -5.57 10.34 -4.59
N LYS A 92 -4.29 10.21 -4.94
CA LYS A 92 -3.81 10.15 -6.31
C LYS A 92 -2.59 9.23 -6.44
N ILE A 93 -2.61 8.34 -7.42
CA ILE A 93 -1.45 7.61 -7.92
C ILE A 93 -0.60 8.59 -8.74
N GLU A 94 0.67 8.74 -8.39
CA GLU A 94 1.61 9.64 -9.05
C GLU A 94 2.76 8.85 -9.69
N GLY A 95 3.46 9.46 -10.66
CA GLY A 95 4.69 8.90 -11.23
C GLY A 95 4.49 7.93 -12.40
N LEU A 96 3.25 7.73 -12.87
CA LEU A 96 2.94 6.96 -14.08
C LEU A 96 2.41 7.87 -15.19
N SER A 97 2.86 7.63 -16.42
CA SER A 97 2.15 8.12 -17.61
C SER A 97 0.77 7.44 -17.75
N GLU A 98 -0.13 8.01 -18.56
CA GLU A 98 -1.46 7.41 -18.77
C GLU A 98 -1.38 5.97 -19.28
N SER A 99 -0.49 5.69 -20.24
CA SER A 99 -0.31 4.32 -20.76
C SER A 99 0.15 3.37 -19.66
N GLN A 100 1.13 3.77 -18.84
CA GLN A 100 1.60 2.94 -17.73
C GLN A 100 0.53 2.73 -16.67
N LEU A 101 -0.28 3.75 -16.40
CA LEU A 101 -1.40 3.67 -15.47
C LEU A 101 -2.48 2.70 -15.97
N ARG A 102 -2.84 2.75 -17.25
CA ARG A 102 -3.79 1.80 -17.87
C ARG A 102 -3.29 0.37 -17.76
N THR A 103 -2.01 0.12 -18.02
CA THR A 103 -1.39 -1.20 -17.82
C THR A 103 -1.41 -1.61 -16.35
N PHE A 104 -1.00 -0.73 -15.43
CA PHE A 104 -0.96 -1.01 -13.99
C PHE A 104 -2.34 -1.36 -13.43
N LEU A 105 -3.37 -0.59 -13.81
CA LEU A 105 -4.75 -0.82 -13.41
C LEU A 105 -5.45 -1.91 -14.23
N LYS A 106 -4.75 -2.59 -15.14
CA LYS A 106 -5.29 -3.67 -15.97
C LYS A 106 -6.58 -3.27 -16.70
N ALA A 107 -6.55 -2.08 -17.32
CA ALA A 107 -7.70 -1.48 -17.97
C ALA A 107 -8.34 -2.42 -19.00
N GLY A 108 -9.65 -2.64 -18.88
CA GLY A 108 -10.42 -3.55 -19.72
C GLY A 108 -10.55 -4.97 -19.17
N GLU A 109 -9.84 -5.32 -18.09
CA GLU A 109 -9.97 -6.62 -17.42
C GLU A 109 -10.98 -6.60 -16.27
N SER A 110 -11.37 -7.80 -15.84
CA SER A 110 -12.27 -8.06 -14.70
C SER A 110 -11.59 -8.98 -13.68
N ASN A 111 -12.16 -9.08 -12.48
CA ASN A 111 -11.62 -9.88 -11.37
C ASN A 111 -10.17 -9.51 -10.99
N ILE A 112 -9.90 -8.21 -10.94
CA ILE A 112 -8.58 -7.68 -10.63
C ILE A 112 -8.41 -7.65 -9.10
N THR A 113 -7.52 -8.49 -8.58
CA THR A 113 -7.13 -8.46 -7.17
C THR A 113 -6.24 -7.25 -6.89
N VAL A 114 -6.71 -6.36 -6.02
CA VAL A 114 -6.01 -5.14 -5.60
C VAL A 114 -5.79 -5.18 -4.11
N THR A 115 -4.54 -5.02 -3.68
CA THR A 115 -4.18 -4.93 -2.26
C THR A 115 -3.79 -3.49 -1.90
N LEU A 116 -4.40 -2.95 -0.85
CA LEU A 116 -4.10 -1.67 -0.25
C LEU A 116 -3.26 -1.90 1.01
N SER A 117 -2.18 -1.14 1.21
CA SER A 117 -1.30 -1.27 2.39
C SER A 117 -0.62 0.05 2.76
N LEU A 118 -0.01 0.12 3.95
CA LEU A 118 0.83 1.25 4.37
C LEU A 118 2.32 1.03 4.09
N THR A 119 2.73 -0.20 3.78
CA THR A 119 4.09 -0.55 3.40
C THR A 119 4.15 -0.88 1.92
N SER A 120 5.16 -0.38 1.22
CA SER A 120 5.47 -0.84 -0.13
C SER A 120 5.88 -2.31 -0.06
N ALA A 121 5.37 -3.17 -0.94
CA ALA A 121 5.68 -4.60 -0.97
C ALA A 121 7.15 -4.93 -1.34
N ALA A 122 8.09 -3.99 -1.18
CA ALA A 122 9.50 -4.11 -1.53
C ALA A 122 10.32 -4.97 -0.55
N THR A 123 9.72 -5.51 0.53
CA THR A 123 10.38 -6.54 1.34
C THR A 123 9.35 -7.57 1.80
N GLY A 124 9.62 -8.86 1.57
CA GLY A 124 8.85 -10.00 2.12
C GLY A 124 9.00 -10.16 3.64
N ILE A 125 9.18 -9.05 4.35
CA ILE A 125 9.30 -8.97 5.79
C ILE A 125 8.27 -7.92 6.21
N SER A 126 7.14 -8.41 6.69
CA SER A 126 5.95 -7.58 6.91
C SER A 126 6.13 -6.63 8.08
N ASP A 127 6.92 -6.97 9.09
CA ASP A 127 7.28 -6.12 10.23
C ASP A 127 8.40 -6.81 11.03
N VAL A 128 9.45 -6.08 11.42
CA VAL A 128 10.43 -6.55 12.41
C VAL A 128 10.30 -5.68 13.66
N SER A 129 9.58 -6.18 14.66
CA SER A 129 9.55 -5.57 15.98
C SER A 129 10.81 -5.98 16.76
N ASN A 130 11.62 -5.00 17.13
CA ASN A 130 12.79 -5.23 17.96
C ASN A 130 12.29 -5.43 19.40
N ASN A 131 12.33 -6.65 19.94
CA ASN A 131 12.05 -6.90 21.34
C ASN A 131 13.22 -6.37 22.18
N ARG A 132 13.30 -5.03 22.36
CA ARG A 132 14.29 -4.42 23.25
C ARG A 132 13.91 -4.65 24.70
N GLN A 133 14.14 -5.88 25.16
CA GLN A 133 14.53 -6.13 26.55
C GLN A 133 16.03 -6.45 26.54
N ASN A 134 16.86 -5.43 26.31
CA ASN A 134 18.18 -5.41 26.96
C ASN A 134 18.77 -4.00 26.95
N THR A 135 18.92 -3.53 28.18
CA THR A 135 19.56 -2.32 28.67
C THR A 135 21.04 -2.24 28.29
N ALA A 136 21.46 -1.01 27.95
CA ALA A 136 22.76 -0.39 28.22
C ALA A 136 24.08 -1.14 27.91
N GLY A 137 24.82 -0.60 26.92
CA GLY A 137 26.28 -0.69 26.83
C GLY A 137 26.83 -1.88 26.04
N SER A 138 27.94 -1.62 25.31
CA SER A 138 28.86 -2.62 24.72
C SER A 138 28.38 -3.37 23.46
N GLU A 139 29.01 -3.01 22.33
CA GLU A 139 29.02 -3.66 21.00
C GLU A 139 27.70 -4.11 20.38
N SER A 140 27.43 -3.60 19.18
CA SER A 140 26.32 -4.09 18.34
C SER A 140 26.37 -5.60 18.17
N LEU A 141 25.41 -6.30 18.78
CA LEU A 141 25.21 -7.74 18.65
C LEU A 141 24.99 -8.10 17.18
N ALA A 142 25.70 -9.13 16.72
CA ALA A 142 25.45 -9.73 15.42
C ALA A 142 24.55 -10.96 15.60
N TYR A 143 23.71 -11.24 14.62
CA TYR A 143 22.78 -12.38 14.61
C TYR A 143 23.03 -13.26 13.39
N MET A 144 22.94 -14.57 13.56
CA MET A 144 22.92 -15.51 12.44
C MET A 144 21.63 -15.34 11.63
N LEU A 145 21.58 -15.86 10.40
CA LEU A 145 20.36 -15.82 9.58
C LEU A 145 19.15 -16.55 10.23
N SER A 146 19.39 -17.44 11.19
CA SER A 146 18.36 -18.08 12.00
C SER A 146 17.75 -17.16 13.07
N GLY A 147 18.27 -15.94 13.26
CA GLY A 147 17.83 -14.99 14.27
C GLY A 147 18.46 -15.18 15.65
N ALA A 148 19.26 -16.23 15.87
CA ALA A 148 20.01 -16.41 17.11
C ALA A 148 21.28 -15.52 17.14
N PRO A 149 21.73 -15.07 18.32
CA PRO A 149 22.98 -14.32 18.43
C PRO A 149 24.16 -15.07 17.82
N ALA A 150 24.97 -14.39 17.01
CA ALA A 150 26.16 -14.93 16.39
C ALA A 150 27.35 -14.77 17.35
N PRO A 151 27.96 -15.88 17.83
CA PRO A 151 29.17 -15.79 18.63
C PRO A 151 30.31 -15.14 17.82
N ALA A 152 31.30 -14.56 18.50
CA ALA A 152 32.43 -13.89 17.85
C ALA A 152 33.24 -14.82 16.90
N SER A 153 33.23 -16.13 17.18
CA SER A 153 33.88 -17.16 16.37
C SER A 153 33.06 -17.63 15.15
N TYR A 154 31.80 -17.19 15.01
CA TYR A 154 30.95 -17.62 13.91
C TYR A 154 31.52 -17.18 12.57
N LYS A 155 31.67 -18.15 11.65
CA LYS A 155 32.08 -17.94 10.26
C LYS A 155 30.87 -18.09 9.35
N GLY A 156 30.57 -17.04 8.59
CA GLY A 156 29.41 -17.02 7.71
C GLY A 156 28.69 -15.67 7.69
N ILE A 157 27.45 -15.71 7.20
CA ILE A 157 26.62 -14.52 7.05
C ILE A 157 25.96 -14.17 8.39
N VAL A 158 26.13 -12.93 8.83
CA VAL A 158 25.45 -12.38 10.01
C VAL A 158 24.77 -11.05 9.70
N ILE A 159 23.76 -10.71 10.47
CA ILE A 159 23.14 -9.39 10.51
C ILE A 159 23.71 -8.63 11.71
N LYS A 160 24.45 -7.54 11.47
CA LYS A 160 24.96 -6.63 12.50
C LYS A 160 24.51 -5.22 12.14
N ASP A 161 23.90 -4.49 13.09
CA ASP A 161 23.38 -3.13 12.85
C ASP A 161 22.43 -3.04 11.64
N GLY A 162 21.60 -4.07 11.44
CA GLY A 162 20.69 -4.17 10.28
C GLY A 162 21.38 -4.42 8.94
N LYS A 163 22.71 -4.62 8.91
CA LYS A 163 23.48 -4.91 7.70
C LYS A 163 23.88 -6.38 7.66
N LYS A 164 23.72 -7.00 6.50
CA LYS A 164 24.29 -8.31 6.19
C LYS A 164 25.79 -8.17 5.98
N ILE A 165 26.59 -8.87 6.77
CA ILE A 165 28.05 -8.93 6.63
C ILE A 165 28.51 -10.39 6.64
N VAL A 166 29.67 -10.64 6.03
CA VAL A 166 30.35 -11.94 6.09
C VAL A 166 31.46 -11.84 7.13
N ARG A 167 31.50 -12.75 8.10
CA ARG A 167 32.52 -12.86 9.15
C ARG A 167 33.39 -14.10 8.98
#